data_AF-A0A2V5R3N1-F1
#
_entry.id   AF-A0A2V5R3N1-F1
#
_cell.length_a   1.000
_cell.length_b   1.000
_cell.length_c   1.000
_cell.angle_alpha   90.00
_cell.angle_beta   90.00
_cell.angle_gamma   90.00
#
_symmetry.space_group_name_H-M   'P 1'
#
loop_
_entity.id
_entity.type
_entity.pdbx_description
1 polymer ?
#
loop_
_entity_poly.entity_id
_entity_poly.type
_entity_poly.pdbx_seq_one_letter_code
_entity_poly.pdbx_strand_id
1 'polypeptide(L)'
;MLHGRTVAQRPPVSMLATLILWAVELIVNRRWPAFPRPLLFLICALIGIGGWMVLNARSIYDSDFSAFVPLRNFAPPLAGSVDYAISAAWMIRGALLLGTMLFVVDLSQSNRWLLRLWYVIGLVAGSIAFLGLLQKATGARMIFWQVAPPSAVSTFFATYYYHGNAGAFLNLVWPLTAGLAIRAFTKRSHPGMRALWISIFLVTLAGVMANTSRMAQLVAVLLLVAMCVQFGATLLRTFSSTEKGVAFAGAIAILLTLIALAQATHLEQPLNRWQSVSERTDARWLASRVAIG
;
A
#
# COMPACT_ATOMS: atom_id res chain seq x y z
N MET A 1 29.32 -18.37 -12.84
CA MET A 1 28.02 -18.30 -12.12
C MET A 1 27.62 -16.84 -11.96
N LEU A 2 26.80 -16.32 -12.90
CA LEU A 2 26.36 -14.91 -13.00
C LEU A 2 24.90 -14.76 -12.55
N HIS A 3 24.54 -15.28 -11.37
CA HIS A 3 23.14 -15.33 -10.92
C HIS A 3 22.77 -14.40 -9.75
N GLY A 4 23.70 -13.57 -9.25
CA GLY A 4 23.44 -12.63 -8.15
C GLY A 4 22.97 -11.22 -8.54
N ARG A 5 23.20 -10.78 -9.78
CA ARG A 5 22.89 -9.40 -10.23
C ARG A 5 21.62 -9.32 -11.08
N THR A 6 20.42 -9.63 -10.57
CA THR A 6 19.27 -9.69 -11.53
C THR A 6 17.92 -9.12 -11.11
N VAL A 7 17.63 -8.79 -9.84
CA VAL A 7 16.33 -8.19 -9.49
C VAL A 7 16.44 -6.85 -8.74
N ALA A 8 17.44 -6.70 -7.87
CA ALA A 8 17.59 -5.50 -7.05
C ALA A 8 18.06 -4.24 -7.82
N GLN A 9 18.51 -4.37 -9.08
CA GLN A 9 19.11 -3.26 -9.84
C GLN A 9 18.31 -2.81 -11.06
N ARG A 10 17.22 -3.51 -11.45
CA ARG A 10 16.42 -3.05 -12.60
C ARG A 10 15.53 -1.87 -12.17
N PRO A 11 15.54 -0.76 -12.91
CA PRO A 11 14.65 0.36 -12.63
C PRO A 11 13.19 -0.08 -12.83
N PRO A 12 12.24 0.46 -12.04
CA PRO A 12 10.82 0.14 -12.18
C PRO A 12 10.29 0.68 -13.52
N VAL A 13 10.29 -0.20 -14.52
CA VAL A 13 9.97 0.12 -15.93
C VAL A 13 8.57 0.73 -16.08
N SER A 14 7.60 0.30 -15.27
CA SER A 14 6.23 0.83 -15.29
C SER A 14 6.15 2.30 -14.84
N MET A 15 6.91 2.68 -13.81
CA MET A 15 6.96 4.07 -13.34
C MET A 15 7.62 4.96 -14.39
N LEU A 16 8.75 4.51 -14.95
CA LEU A 16 9.44 5.24 -16.01
C LEU A 16 8.55 5.43 -17.25
N ALA A 17 7.88 4.38 -17.71
CA ALA A 17 6.96 4.46 -18.84
C ALA A 17 5.80 5.44 -18.57
N THR A 18 5.25 5.44 -17.36
CA THR A 18 4.19 6.38 -16.95
C THR A 18 4.69 7.83 -17.04
N LEU A 19 5.90 8.11 -16.55
CA LEU A 19 6.48 9.45 -16.60
C LEU A 19 6.82 9.91 -18.01
N ILE A 20 7.29 9.01 -18.87
CA ILE A 20 7.54 9.30 -20.29
C ILE A 20 6.22 9.67 -20.98
N LEU A 21 5.17 8.86 -20.80
CA LEU A 21 3.86 9.13 -21.39
C LEU A 21 3.27 10.45 -20.89
N TRP A 22 3.45 10.75 -19.60
CA TRP A 22 3.04 12.04 -19.03
C TRP A 22 3.84 13.21 -19.63
N ALA A 23 5.16 13.09 -19.76
CA ALA A 23 5.98 14.13 -20.39
C ALA A 23 5.57 14.36 -21.86
N VAL A 24 5.29 13.30 -22.61
CA VAL A 24 4.79 13.39 -23.99
C VAL A 24 3.44 14.12 -24.02
N GLU A 25 2.51 13.79 -23.12
CA GLU A 25 1.21 14.46 -23.02
C GLU A 25 1.37 15.97 -22.76
N LEU A 26 2.24 16.36 -21.82
CA LEU A 26 2.51 17.77 -21.51
C LEU A 26 3.09 18.52 -22.72
N ILE A 27 4.01 17.89 -23.46
CA ILE A 27 4.65 18.48 -24.65
C ILE A 27 3.63 18.63 -25.78
N VAL A 28 2.86 17.58 -26.08
CA VAL A 28 1.85 17.57 -27.14
C VAL A 28 0.77 18.61 -26.87
N ASN A 29 0.28 18.68 -25.64
CA ASN A 29 -0.76 19.63 -25.24
C ASN A 29 -0.21 21.02 -24.89
N ARG A 30 1.12 21.22 -24.98
CA ARG A 30 1.83 22.46 -24.60
C ARG A 30 1.37 23.01 -23.25
N ARG A 31 1.11 22.11 -22.31
CA ARG A 31 0.55 22.42 -21.00
C ARG A 31 1.65 22.37 -19.95
N TRP A 32 1.62 23.32 -19.02
CA TRP A 32 2.45 23.25 -17.82
C TRP A 32 1.74 22.44 -16.73
N PRO A 33 2.44 21.51 -16.06
CA PRO A 33 1.88 20.75 -14.96
C PRO A 33 1.51 21.69 -13.80
N ALA A 34 0.35 21.44 -13.19
CA ALA A 34 -0.16 22.23 -12.08
C ALA A 34 0.13 21.52 -10.76
N PHE A 35 1.16 21.96 -10.05
CA PHE A 35 1.49 21.47 -8.71
C PHE A 35 1.75 22.63 -7.74
N PRO A 36 1.52 22.42 -6.44
CA PRO A 36 1.89 23.40 -5.43
C PRO A 36 3.42 23.54 -5.36
N ARG A 37 3.93 24.77 -5.48
CA ARG A 37 5.36 25.11 -5.38
C ARG A 37 6.10 24.46 -4.20
N PRO A 38 5.55 24.40 -2.96
CA PRO A 38 6.26 23.74 -1.85
C PRO A 38 6.50 22.25 -2.10
N LEU A 39 5.58 21.55 -2.77
CA LEU A 39 5.78 20.14 -3.10
C LEU A 39 6.95 19.95 -4.05
N LEU A 40 7.03 20.77 -5.11
CA LEU A 40 8.14 20.73 -6.05
C LEU A 40 9.46 21.00 -5.32
N PHE A 41 9.50 22.04 -4.47
CA PHE A 41 10.69 22.37 -3.69
C PHE A 41 11.15 21.20 -2.82
N LEU A 42 10.23 20.58 -2.07
CA LEU A 42 10.55 19.42 -1.21
C LEU A 42 11.07 18.24 -2.01
N ILE A 43 10.47 17.94 -3.16
CA ILE A 43 10.92 16.85 -4.05
C ILE A 43 12.31 17.15 -4.61
N CYS A 44 12.53 18.35 -5.12
CA CYS A 44 13.83 18.77 -5.62
C CYS A 44 14.90 18.74 -4.51
N ALA A 45 14.56 19.16 -3.29
CA ALA A 45 15.46 19.10 -2.13
C ALA A 45 15.79 17.65 -1.76
N LEU A 46 14.81 16.74 -1.70
CA LEU A 46 15.02 15.33 -1.40
C LEU A 46 15.89 14.64 -2.47
N ILE A 47 15.60 14.88 -3.74
CA ILE A 47 16.40 14.35 -4.86
C ILE A 47 17.81 14.94 -4.84
N GLY A 48 17.96 16.24 -4.54
CA GLY A 48 19.24 16.92 -4.45
C GLY A 48 20.10 16.37 -3.31
N ILE A 49 19.54 16.26 -2.10
CA ILE A 49 20.24 15.72 -0.92
C ILE A 49 20.61 14.26 -1.14
N GLY A 50 19.65 13.43 -1.58
CA GLY A 50 19.92 12.01 -1.83
C GLY A 50 20.89 11.79 -3.00
N GLY A 51 20.78 12.58 -4.06
CA GLY A 51 21.69 12.57 -5.20
C GLY A 51 23.10 12.98 -4.78
N TRP A 52 23.24 14.00 -3.94
CA TRP A 52 24.52 14.37 -3.34
C TRP A 52 25.12 13.21 -2.53
N MET A 53 24.33 12.54 -1.70
CA MET A 53 24.82 11.40 -0.91
C MET A 53 25.34 10.27 -1.81
N VAL A 54 24.69 10.01 -2.95
CA VAL A 54 25.14 9.01 -3.93
C VAL A 54 26.42 9.46 -4.64
N LEU A 55 26.50 10.72 -5.08
CA LEU A 55 27.69 11.24 -5.74
C LEU A 55 28.91 11.25 -4.81
N ASN A 56 28.70 11.55 -3.52
CA ASN A 56 29.74 11.54 -2.49
C ASN A 56 29.85 10.19 -1.76
N ALA A 57 29.52 9.08 -2.42
CA ALA A 57 29.59 7.75 -1.82
C ALA A 57 31.02 7.35 -1.46
N ARG A 58 31.19 6.68 -0.31
CA ARG A 58 32.51 6.34 0.25
C ARG A 58 33.09 5.03 -0.28
N SER A 59 32.22 4.10 -0.66
CA SER A 59 32.65 2.77 -1.11
C SER A 59 31.63 2.13 -2.03
N ILE A 60 32.03 1.03 -2.65
CA ILE A 60 31.16 0.11 -3.38
C ILE A 60 31.33 -1.28 -2.78
N TYR A 61 30.22 -1.95 -2.47
CA TYR A 61 30.28 -3.33 -2.02
C TYR A 61 30.58 -4.27 -3.19
N ASP A 62 31.68 -5.01 -3.06
CA ASP A 62 32.00 -6.11 -3.95
C ASP A 62 31.44 -7.41 -3.38
N SER A 63 30.43 -7.96 -4.06
CA SER A 63 29.78 -9.22 -3.66
C SER A 63 30.70 -10.43 -3.77
N ASP A 64 31.69 -10.40 -4.66
CA ASP A 64 32.55 -11.55 -4.94
C ASP A 64 33.58 -11.74 -3.83
N PHE A 65 34.03 -10.63 -3.24
CA PHE A 65 34.98 -10.62 -2.12
C PHE A 65 34.33 -10.27 -0.77
N SER A 66 33.02 -10.03 -0.75
CA SER A 66 32.26 -9.60 0.44
C SER A 66 32.89 -8.39 1.16
N ALA A 67 33.49 -7.47 0.41
CA ALA A 67 34.29 -6.37 0.93
C ALA A 67 33.84 -5.02 0.34
N PHE A 68 34.00 -3.94 1.12
CA PHE A 68 33.77 -2.58 0.65
C PHE A 68 35.05 -2.02 0.05
N VAL A 69 35.02 -1.75 -1.26
CA VAL A 69 36.13 -1.11 -1.97
C VAL A 69 35.96 0.40 -1.87
N PRO A 70 36.94 1.16 -1.34
CA PRO A 70 36.83 2.60 -1.20
C PRO A 70 36.76 3.28 -2.57
N LEU A 71 35.91 4.30 -2.67
CA LEU A 71 35.82 5.16 -3.84
C LEU A 71 36.48 6.51 -3.55
N ARG A 72 36.81 7.25 -4.62
CA ARG A 72 37.29 8.62 -4.49
C ARG A 72 36.11 9.53 -4.14
N ASN A 73 36.09 10.01 -2.90
CA ASN A 73 35.09 10.99 -2.45
C ASN A 73 35.34 12.34 -3.15
N PHE A 74 34.29 12.96 -3.66
CA PHE A 74 34.37 14.32 -4.20
C PHE A 74 34.57 15.36 -3.08
N ALA A 75 33.92 15.16 -1.93
CA ALA A 75 34.05 16.02 -0.76
C ALA A 75 34.07 15.17 0.54
N PRO A 76 35.26 14.70 0.97
CA PRO A 76 35.42 13.86 2.15
C PRO A 76 34.79 14.36 3.46
N PRO A 77 34.80 15.67 3.80
CA PRO A 77 34.23 16.14 5.06
C PRO A 77 32.70 16.21 5.03
N LEU A 78 32.07 16.11 3.87
CA LEU A 78 30.61 16.18 3.73
C LEU A 78 29.97 14.79 3.83
N ALA A 79 28.68 14.77 4.17
CA ALA A 79 27.90 13.54 4.24
C ALA A 79 27.85 12.83 2.88
N GLY A 80 27.87 11.50 2.91
CA GLY A 80 27.91 10.63 1.73
C GLY A 80 27.38 9.24 2.09
N SER A 81 26.87 8.51 1.10
CA SER A 81 26.39 7.15 1.32
C SER A 81 27.54 6.17 1.49
N VAL A 82 27.31 5.07 2.21
CA VAL A 82 28.33 4.02 2.39
C VAL A 82 28.53 3.26 1.08
N ASP A 83 27.46 2.77 0.47
CA ASP A 83 27.48 2.00 -0.77
C ASP A 83 26.93 2.80 -1.95
N TYR A 84 27.75 3.01 -2.98
CA TYR A 84 27.33 3.70 -4.20
C TYR A 84 26.21 2.97 -4.98
N ALA A 85 26.40 1.69 -5.29
CA ALA A 85 25.54 0.95 -6.21
C ALA A 85 24.12 0.77 -5.66
N ILE A 86 23.99 0.43 -4.38
CA ILE A 86 22.72 0.28 -3.68
C ILE A 86 22.05 1.65 -3.55
N SER A 87 22.80 2.67 -3.12
CA SER A 87 22.23 4.01 -2.92
C SER A 87 21.76 4.62 -4.23
N ALA A 88 22.51 4.46 -5.32
CA ALA A 88 22.11 4.89 -6.66
C ALA A 88 20.82 4.20 -7.11
N ALA A 89 20.71 2.88 -6.94
CA ALA A 89 19.51 2.13 -7.29
C ALA A 89 18.28 2.58 -6.49
N TRP A 90 18.42 2.83 -5.19
CA TRP A 90 17.35 3.37 -4.34
C TRP A 90 16.99 4.80 -4.69
N MET A 91 17.97 5.65 -5.03
CA MET A 91 17.73 7.02 -5.47
C MET A 91 16.95 7.08 -6.78
N ILE A 92 17.28 6.23 -7.76
CA ILE A 92 16.52 6.14 -9.01
C ILE A 92 15.07 5.73 -8.71
N ARG A 93 14.86 4.70 -7.87
CA ARG A 93 13.52 4.27 -7.46
C ARG A 93 12.74 5.35 -6.73
N GLY A 94 13.40 6.04 -5.79
CA GLY A 94 12.84 7.16 -5.05
C GLY A 94 12.45 8.31 -5.97
N ALA A 95 13.33 8.69 -6.91
CA ALA A 95 13.05 9.73 -7.90
C ALA A 95 11.88 9.37 -8.81
N LEU A 96 11.81 8.11 -9.29
CA LEU A 96 10.68 7.63 -10.10
C LEU A 96 9.37 7.61 -9.31
N LEU A 97 9.41 7.23 -8.02
CA LEU A 97 8.25 7.27 -7.14
C LEU A 97 7.77 8.71 -6.90
N LEU A 98 8.68 9.63 -6.58
CA LEU A 98 8.37 11.06 -6.39
C LEU A 98 7.85 11.69 -7.69
N GLY A 99 8.42 11.34 -8.84
CA GLY A 99 7.90 11.73 -10.14
C GLY A 99 6.48 11.22 -10.37
N THR A 100 6.22 9.95 -10.01
CA THR A 100 4.87 9.36 -10.14
C THR A 100 3.88 10.07 -9.21
N MET A 101 4.31 10.51 -8.03
CA MET A 101 3.50 11.35 -7.14
C MET A 101 3.16 12.69 -7.79
N LEU A 102 4.12 13.36 -8.46
CA LEU A 102 3.85 14.59 -9.21
C LEU A 102 2.82 14.36 -10.34
N PHE A 103 2.95 13.26 -11.08
CA PHE A 103 1.96 12.86 -12.08
C PHE A 103 0.56 12.70 -11.48
N VAL A 104 0.45 11.98 -10.35
CA VAL A 104 -0.82 11.79 -9.66
C VAL A 104 -1.40 13.13 -9.17
N VAL A 105 -0.55 14.03 -8.66
CA VAL A 105 -0.96 15.37 -8.21
C VAL A 105 -1.49 16.21 -9.37
N ASP A 106 -0.82 16.23 -10.53
CA ASP A 106 -1.32 16.92 -11.72
C ASP A 106 -2.65 16.31 -12.22
N LEU A 107 -2.73 14.98 -12.27
CA LEU A 107 -3.94 14.26 -12.69
C LEU A 107 -5.12 14.53 -11.74
N SER A 108 -4.83 14.68 -10.45
CA SER A 108 -5.84 14.94 -9.41
C SER A 108 -6.45 16.34 -9.44
N GLN A 109 -5.86 17.28 -10.19
CA GLN A 109 -6.38 18.65 -10.30
C GLN A 109 -7.75 18.71 -11.00
N SER A 110 -8.07 17.71 -11.83
CA SER A 110 -9.37 17.62 -12.48
C SER A 110 -10.26 16.62 -11.76
N ASN A 111 -11.41 17.08 -11.25
CA ASN A 111 -12.42 16.22 -10.60
C ASN A 111 -12.80 14.99 -11.46
N ARG A 112 -12.81 15.14 -12.78
CA ARG A 112 -13.10 14.03 -13.72
C ARG A 112 -11.99 12.98 -13.70
N TRP A 113 -10.73 13.42 -13.73
CA TRP A 113 -9.57 12.53 -13.74
C TRP A 113 -9.27 11.94 -12.36
N LEU A 114 -9.44 12.71 -11.29
CA LEU A 114 -9.38 12.24 -9.92
C LEU A 114 -10.34 11.06 -9.69
N LEU A 115 -11.58 11.20 -10.15
CA LEU A 115 -12.56 10.12 -10.02
C LEU A 115 -12.19 8.89 -10.87
N ARG A 116 -11.70 9.09 -12.10
CA ARG A 116 -11.22 7.97 -12.94
C ARG A 116 -10.05 7.25 -12.27
N LEU A 117 -9.13 8.00 -11.68
CA LEU A 117 -8.03 7.44 -10.90
C LEU A 117 -8.55 6.62 -9.72
N TRP A 118 -9.53 7.12 -8.98
CA TRP A 118 -10.15 6.37 -7.89
C TRP A 118 -10.82 5.08 -8.39
N TYR A 119 -11.49 5.11 -9.54
CA TYR A 119 -12.05 3.91 -10.14
C TYR A 119 -10.97 2.86 -10.48
N VAL A 120 -9.87 3.29 -11.10
CA VAL A 120 -8.75 2.40 -11.41
C VAL A 120 -8.14 1.82 -10.13
N ILE A 121 -7.87 2.66 -9.12
CA ILE A 121 -7.35 2.22 -7.82
C ILE A 121 -8.31 1.21 -7.18
N GLY A 122 -9.61 1.49 -7.17
CA GLY A 122 -10.62 0.61 -6.59
C GLY A 122 -10.70 -0.74 -7.29
N LEU A 123 -10.68 -0.77 -8.63
CA LEU A 123 -10.67 -2.01 -9.40
C LEU A 123 -9.41 -2.84 -9.13
N VAL A 124 -8.23 -2.21 -9.18
CA VAL A 124 -6.96 -2.88 -8.90
C VAL A 124 -6.93 -3.41 -7.46
N ALA A 125 -7.37 -2.60 -6.50
CA ALA A 125 -7.48 -3.00 -5.09
C ALA A 125 -8.42 -4.18 -4.90
N GLY A 126 -9.59 -4.16 -5.53
CA GLY A 126 -10.54 -5.26 -5.53
C GLY A 126 -9.93 -6.55 -6.09
N SER A 127 -9.24 -6.47 -7.23
CA SER A 127 -8.54 -7.62 -7.82
C SER A 127 -7.45 -8.19 -6.93
N ILE A 128 -6.62 -7.33 -6.30
CA ILE A 128 -5.56 -7.76 -5.38
C ILE A 128 -6.15 -8.40 -4.13
N ALA A 129 -7.18 -7.80 -3.53
CA ALA A 129 -7.85 -8.34 -2.36
C ALA A 129 -8.53 -9.68 -2.67
N PHE A 130 -9.23 -9.78 -3.81
CA PHE A 130 -9.82 -11.03 -4.28
C PHE A 130 -8.77 -12.13 -4.46
N LEU A 131 -7.65 -11.83 -5.13
CA LEU A 131 -6.54 -12.77 -5.29
C LEU A 131 -5.99 -13.25 -3.94
N GLY A 132 -5.79 -12.34 -2.98
CA GLY A 132 -5.29 -12.70 -1.65
C GLY A 132 -6.26 -13.57 -0.86
N LEU A 133 -7.56 -13.32 -0.97
CA LEU A 133 -8.60 -14.17 -0.39
C LEU A 133 -8.64 -15.54 -1.05
N LEU A 134 -8.54 -15.60 -2.39
CA LEU A 134 -8.50 -16.86 -3.13
C LEU A 134 -7.29 -17.71 -2.73
N GLN A 135 -6.10 -17.12 -2.64
CA GLN A 135 -4.90 -17.81 -2.17
C GLN A 135 -5.08 -18.40 -0.76
N LYS A 136 -5.70 -17.63 0.15
CA LYS A 136 -6.04 -18.12 1.50
C LYS A 136 -7.06 -19.26 1.47
N ALA A 137 -8.12 -19.13 0.68
CA ALA A 137 -9.15 -20.15 0.56
C ALA A 137 -8.60 -21.46 -0.01
N THR A 138 -7.63 -21.39 -0.92
CA THR A 138 -6.94 -22.58 -1.48
C THR A 138 -5.87 -23.18 -0.56
N GLY A 139 -5.57 -22.57 0.59
CA GLY A 139 -4.48 -23.00 1.47
C GLY A 139 -3.09 -22.84 0.85
N ALA A 140 -2.92 -21.86 -0.06
CA ALA A 140 -1.67 -21.65 -0.77
C ALA A 140 -0.52 -21.35 0.21
N ARG A 141 0.61 -22.06 0.05
CA ARG A 141 1.82 -21.90 0.90
C ARG A 141 2.71 -20.73 0.48
N MET A 142 2.51 -20.23 -0.74
CA MET A 142 3.22 -19.09 -1.32
C MET A 142 2.34 -18.47 -2.41
N ILE A 143 2.73 -17.28 -2.89
CA ILE A 143 2.18 -16.63 -4.08
C ILE A 143 2.15 -17.64 -5.24
N PHE A 144 1.02 -17.77 -5.94
CA PHE A 144 0.76 -18.86 -6.90
C PHE A 144 1.85 -19.10 -7.96
N TRP A 145 2.57 -18.05 -8.37
CA TRP A 145 3.63 -18.12 -9.38
C TRP A 145 5.04 -18.23 -8.77
N GLN A 146 5.16 -18.67 -7.52
CA GLN A 146 6.43 -18.82 -6.84
C GLN A 146 6.56 -20.20 -6.22
N VAL A 147 7.78 -20.74 -6.28
CA VAL A 147 8.12 -22.00 -5.63
C VAL A 147 8.20 -21.75 -4.12
N ALA A 148 7.41 -22.50 -3.35
CA ALA A 148 7.47 -22.42 -1.90
C ALA A 148 8.85 -22.90 -1.41
N PRO A 149 9.61 -22.08 -0.68
CA PRO A 149 10.84 -22.53 -0.04
C PRO A 149 10.53 -23.65 0.98
N PRO A 150 11.52 -24.49 1.34
CA PRO A 150 11.33 -25.61 2.26
C PRO A 150 10.71 -25.19 3.61
N SER A 151 11.05 -23.98 4.07
CA SER A 151 10.40 -23.29 5.17
C SER A 151 9.22 -22.47 4.64
N ALA A 152 8.01 -23.00 4.79
CA ALA A 152 6.79 -22.34 4.32
C ALA A 152 6.64 -20.93 4.96
N VAL A 153 6.70 -19.88 4.14
CA VAL A 153 6.37 -18.53 4.58
C VAL A 153 4.84 -18.37 4.50
N SER A 154 4.14 -18.82 5.54
CA SER A 154 2.66 -18.80 5.59
C SER A 154 2.04 -17.41 5.83
N THR A 155 2.86 -16.36 5.82
CA THR A 155 2.46 -15.01 6.23
C THR A 155 2.31 -14.02 5.08
N PHE A 156 2.24 -14.46 3.83
CA PHE A 156 2.01 -13.60 2.67
C PHE A 156 0.51 -13.27 2.49
N PHE A 157 0.22 -12.27 1.66
CA PHE A 157 -1.14 -11.97 1.20
C PHE A 157 -1.11 -11.40 -0.22
N ALA A 158 -1.85 -12.01 -1.15
CA ALA A 158 -1.87 -11.63 -2.56
C ALA A 158 -0.45 -11.65 -3.16
N THR A 159 0.04 -10.50 -3.63
CA THR A 159 1.39 -10.34 -4.19
C THR A 159 2.42 -9.84 -3.17
N TYR A 160 2.02 -9.65 -1.91
CA TYR A 160 2.88 -9.11 -0.86
C TYR A 160 3.46 -10.25 -0.02
N TYR A 161 4.78 -10.38 -0.06
CA TYR A 161 5.51 -11.29 0.83
C TYR A 161 5.31 -10.96 2.31
N TYR A 162 5.26 -9.66 2.65
CA TYR A 162 5.06 -9.21 4.02
C TYR A 162 3.62 -8.77 4.24
N HIS A 163 2.88 -9.50 5.07
CA HIS A 163 1.50 -9.18 5.44
C HIS A 163 1.30 -7.76 5.99
N GLY A 164 2.32 -7.17 6.64
CA GLY A 164 2.25 -5.79 7.12
C GLY A 164 2.08 -4.78 5.97
N ASN A 165 2.82 -4.96 4.87
CA ASN A 165 2.70 -4.12 3.68
C ASN A 165 1.36 -4.32 2.98
N ALA A 166 0.87 -5.56 2.90
CA ALA A 166 -0.47 -5.83 2.40
C ALA A 166 -1.53 -5.12 3.24
N GLY A 167 -1.36 -5.12 4.56
CA GLY A 167 -2.29 -4.48 5.49
C GLY A 167 -2.30 -2.97 5.35
N ALA A 168 -1.13 -2.35 5.19
CA ALA A 168 -1.01 -0.93 4.89
C ALA A 168 -1.69 -0.57 3.56
N PHE A 169 -1.45 -1.35 2.50
CA PHE A 169 -2.11 -1.17 1.22
C PHE A 169 -3.65 -1.26 1.35
N LEU A 170 -4.16 -2.31 1.99
CA LEU A 170 -5.60 -2.52 2.16
C LEU A 170 -6.25 -1.38 2.95
N ASN A 171 -5.58 -0.86 4.00
CA ASN A 171 -6.04 0.28 4.79
C ASN A 171 -6.05 1.62 4.03
N LEU A 172 -5.27 1.75 2.96
CA LEU A 172 -5.34 2.92 2.08
C LEU A 172 -6.51 2.84 1.10
N VAL A 173 -6.86 1.63 0.64
CA VAL A 173 -7.80 1.45 -0.47
C VAL A 173 -9.24 1.15 -0.02
N TRP A 174 -9.45 0.46 1.10
CA TRP A 174 -10.81 0.14 1.53
C TRP A 174 -11.66 1.41 1.83
N PRO A 175 -11.13 2.49 2.47
CA PRO A 175 -11.91 3.71 2.69
C PRO A 175 -12.28 4.40 1.37
N LEU A 176 -11.37 4.35 0.38
CA LEU A 176 -11.62 4.87 -0.96
C LEU A 176 -12.75 4.09 -1.64
N THR A 177 -12.73 2.76 -1.58
CA THR A 177 -13.82 1.93 -2.16
C THR A 177 -15.14 2.13 -1.44
N ALA A 178 -15.13 2.37 -0.13
CA ALA A 178 -16.32 2.76 0.64
C ALA A 178 -16.88 4.10 0.14
N GLY A 179 -16.03 5.10 -0.09
CA GLY A 179 -16.43 6.39 -0.67
C GLY A 179 -17.04 6.24 -2.07
N LEU A 180 -16.49 5.36 -2.91
CA LEU A 180 -17.05 5.05 -4.23
C LEU A 180 -18.40 4.33 -4.14
N ALA A 181 -18.55 3.39 -3.19
CA ALA A 181 -19.82 2.71 -2.93
C ALA A 181 -20.89 3.71 -2.46
N ILE A 182 -20.60 4.54 -1.47
CA ILE A 182 -21.50 5.61 -1.00
C ILE A 182 -21.90 6.51 -2.17
N ARG A 183 -20.92 6.98 -2.96
CA ARG A 183 -21.19 7.83 -4.14
C ARG A 183 -22.09 7.15 -5.17
N ALA A 184 -21.95 5.85 -5.39
CA ALA A 184 -22.78 5.09 -6.32
C ALA A 184 -24.25 5.00 -5.85
N PHE A 185 -24.49 5.04 -4.54
CA PHE A 185 -25.83 5.11 -3.95
C PHE A 185 -26.41 6.51 -3.95
N THR A 186 -25.62 7.53 -3.61
CA THR A 186 -26.09 8.92 -3.55
C THR A 186 -26.38 9.50 -4.94
N LYS A 187 -25.61 9.13 -5.97
CA LYS A 187 -25.92 9.51 -7.35
C LYS A 187 -26.88 8.50 -7.98
N ARG A 188 -27.73 8.95 -8.92
CA ARG A 188 -28.58 8.09 -9.79
C ARG A 188 -27.69 7.25 -10.72
N SER A 189 -26.98 6.29 -10.14
CA SER A 189 -26.09 5.36 -10.83
C SER A 189 -26.85 4.09 -11.19
N HIS A 190 -26.44 3.43 -12.28
CA HIS A 190 -27.02 2.15 -12.68
C HIS A 190 -26.86 1.08 -11.57
N PRO A 191 -27.83 0.17 -11.40
CA PRO A 191 -27.78 -0.88 -10.39
C PRO A 191 -26.50 -1.72 -10.43
N GLY A 192 -25.99 -2.05 -11.61
CA GLY A 192 -24.75 -2.82 -11.77
C GLY A 192 -23.52 -2.10 -11.22
N MET A 193 -23.46 -0.77 -11.35
CA MET A 193 -22.37 0.04 -10.78
C MET A 193 -22.41 0.04 -9.25
N ARG A 194 -23.61 0.05 -8.65
CA ARG A 194 -23.79 -0.05 -7.20
C ARG A 194 -23.32 -1.42 -6.70
N ALA A 195 -23.78 -2.48 -7.34
CA ALA A 195 -23.37 -3.85 -7.01
C ALA A 195 -21.85 -4.00 -7.08
N LEU A 196 -21.22 -3.54 -8.17
CA LEU A 196 -19.78 -3.59 -8.35
C LEU A 196 -19.00 -2.92 -7.19
N TRP A 197 -19.34 -1.67 -6.85
CA TRP A 197 -18.59 -0.95 -5.81
C TRP A 197 -18.82 -1.50 -4.41
N ILE A 198 -20.03 -2.00 -4.11
CA ILE A 198 -20.26 -2.74 -2.86
C ILE A 198 -19.42 -3.99 -2.82
N SER A 199 -19.44 -4.80 -3.88
CA SER A 199 -18.65 -6.04 -3.94
C SER A 199 -17.17 -5.77 -3.74
N ILE A 200 -16.62 -4.75 -4.39
CA ILE A 200 -15.20 -4.35 -4.22
C ILE A 200 -14.93 -3.88 -2.79
N PHE A 201 -15.81 -3.06 -2.21
CA PHE A 201 -15.69 -2.62 -0.82
C PHE A 201 -15.70 -3.83 0.15
N LEU A 202 -16.64 -4.75 -0.01
CA LEU A 202 -16.74 -5.96 0.80
C LEU A 202 -15.51 -6.85 0.66
N VAL A 203 -15.02 -7.04 -0.58
CA VAL A 203 -13.83 -7.85 -0.86
C VAL A 203 -12.57 -7.23 -0.26
N THR A 204 -12.39 -5.91 -0.35
CA THR A 204 -11.23 -5.24 0.26
C THR A 204 -11.29 -5.29 1.79
N LEU A 205 -12.48 -5.12 2.39
CA LEU A 205 -12.67 -5.24 3.83
C LEU A 205 -12.46 -6.68 4.33
N ALA A 206 -12.96 -7.68 3.60
CA ALA A 206 -12.66 -9.09 3.83
C ALA A 206 -11.16 -9.35 3.76
N GLY A 207 -10.47 -8.76 2.78
CA GLY A 207 -9.02 -8.83 2.65
C GLY A 207 -8.28 -8.32 3.89
N VAL A 208 -8.73 -7.20 4.48
CA VAL A 208 -8.17 -6.68 5.74
C VAL A 208 -8.36 -7.68 6.88
N MET A 209 -9.56 -8.22 7.03
CA MET A 209 -9.89 -9.15 8.11
C MET A 209 -9.12 -10.46 7.97
N ALA A 210 -8.98 -10.96 6.74
CA ALA A 210 -8.21 -12.15 6.42
C ALA A 210 -6.69 -11.91 6.56
N ASN A 211 -6.21 -10.67 6.55
CA ASN A 211 -4.79 -10.36 6.73
C ASN A 211 -4.32 -10.79 8.13
N THR A 212 -3.13 -11.38 8.22
CA THR A 212 -2.55 -11.85 9.49
C THR A 212 -1.95 -10.72 10.34
N SER A 213 -1.85 -9.50 9.82
CA SER A 213 -1.35 -8.32 10.53
C SER A 213 -2.39 -7.74 11.49
N ARG A 214 -2.17 -7.85 12.80
CA ARG A 214 -3.04 -7.24 13.83
C ARG A 214 -3.06 -5.73 13.77
N MET A 215 -1.91 -5.11 13.51
CA MET A 215 -1.81 -3.66 13.34
C MET A 215 -2.66 -3.19 12.16
N ALA A 216 -2.76 -3.98 11.09
CA ALA A 216 -3.63 -3.65 9.98
C ALA A 216 -5.11 -3.70 10.38
N GLN A 217 -5.54 -4.72 11.12
CA GLN A 217 -6.91 -4.82 11.64
C GLN A 217 -7.24 -3.66 12.60
N LEU A 218 -6.32 -3.32 13.51
CA LEU A 218 -6.47 -2.18 14.43
C LEU A 218 -6.65 -0.87 13.66
N VAL A 219 -5.77 -0.59 12.69
CA VAL A 219 -5.85 0.62 11.86
C VAL A 219 -7.16 0.64 11.08
N ALA A 220 -7.65 -0.50 10.59
CA ALA A 220 -8.94 -0.58 9.92
C ALA A 220 -10.10 -0.20 10.84
N VAL A 221 -10.10 -0.67 12.10
CA VAL A 221 -11.11 -0.26 13.09
C VAL A 221 -11.04 1.23 13.38
N LEU A 222 -9.85 1.79 13.56
CA LEU A 222 -9.67 3.23 13.77
C LEU A 222 -10.19 4.05 12.58
N LEU A 223 -9.87 3.62 11.36
CA LEU A 223 -10.36 4.25 10.13
C LEU A 223 -11.88 4.13 9.98
N LEU A 224 -12.47 3.00 10.37
CA LEU A 224 -13.92 2.80 10.39
C LEU A 224 -14.59 3.76 11.38
N VAL A 225 -14.06 3.88 12.59
CA VAL A 225 -14.55 4.85 13.58
C VAL A 225 -14.44 6.28 13.03
N ALA A 226 -13.29 6.65 12.47
CA ALA A 226 -13.10 7.97 11.88
C ALA A 226 -14.11 8.25 10.75
N MET A 227 -14.35 7.29 9.86
CA MET A 227 -15.37 7.40 8.81
C MET A 227 -16.77 7.54 9.38
N CYS A 228 -17.14 6.75 10.39
CA CYS A 228 -18.44 6.83 11.05
C CYS A 228 -18.64 8.18 11.74
N VAL A 229 -17.63 8.73 12.40
CA VAL A 229 -17.71 10.05 13.04
C VAL A 229 -17.85 11.15 12.00
N GLN A 230 -17.07 11.09 10.91
CA GLN A 230 -17.06 12.15 9.89
C GLN A 230 -18.28 12.14 8.98
N PHE A 231 -18.77 10.96 8.60
CA PHE A 231 -19.84 10.80 7.60
C PHE A 231 -21.14 10.24 8.17
N GLY A 232 -21.13 9.67 9.38
CA GLY A 232 -22.29 8.99 9.96
C GLY A 232 -23.48 9.90 10.17
N ALA A 233 -23.27 11.12 10.69
CA ALA A 233 -24.35 12.09 10.85
C ALA A 233 -25.00 12.47 9.51
N THR A 234 -24.21 12.61 8.45
CA THR A 234 -24.69 12.94 7.10
C THR A 234 -25.45 11.77 6.47
N LEU A 235 -24.93 10.53 6.58
CA LEU A 235 -25.66 9.34 6.11
C LEU A 235 -26.98 9.15 6.88
N LEU A 236 -26.95 9.28 8.20
CA LEU A 236 -28.13 9.10 9.06
C LEU A 236 -29.21 10.17 8.83
N ARG A 237 -28.85 11.37 8.36
CA ARG A 237 -29.83 12.39 7.96
C ARG A 237 -30.47 12.11 6.60
N THR A 238 -29.82 11.34 5.75
CA THR A 238 -30.28 11.05 4.38
C THR A 238 -31.30 9.91 4.35
N PHE A 239 -31.24 8.99 5.31
CA PHE A 239 -32.16 7.84 5.38
C PHE A 239 -33.40 8.13 6.23
N SER A 240 -34.55 7.64 5.78
CA SER A 240 -35.78 7.59 6.59
C SER A 240 -35.63 6.64 7.78
N SER A 241 -36.47 6.78 8.82
CA SER A 241 -36.36 5.98 10.05
C SER A 241 -36.37 4.46 9.81
N THR A 242 -37.15 4.01 8.81
CA THR A 242 -37.26 2.60 8.40
C THR A 242 -36.02 2.12 7.65
N GLU A 243 -35.43 2.97 6.79
CA GLU A 243 -34.19 2.66 6.06
C GLU A 243 -32.97 2.58 6.98
N LYS A 244 -32.97 3.33 8.10
CA LYS A 244 -31.90 3.24 9.12
C LYS A 244 -31.82 1.85 9.74
N GLY A 245 -32.97 1.25 10.06
CA GLY A 245 -33.03 -0.11 10.61
C GLY A 245 -32.49 -1.16 9.64
N VAL A 246 -32.88 -1.07 8.37
CA VAL A 246 -32.40 -1.99 7.31
C VAL A 246 -30.91 -1.78 7.03
N ALA A 247 -30.43 -0.53 6.98
CA ALA A 247 -29.03 -0.23 6.78
C ALA A 247 -28.16 -0.72 7.95
N PHE A 248 -28.64 -0.57 9.19
CA PHE A 248 -27.94 -1.05 10.37
C PHE A 248 -27.91 -2.58 10.44
N ALA A 249 -29.04 -3.25 10.18
CA ALA A 249 -29.10 -4.70 10.08
C ALA A 249 -28.21 -5.23 8.94
N GLY A 250 -28.19 -4.56 7.80
CA GLY A 250 -27.30 -4.88 6.67
C GLY A 250 -25.83 -4.73 7.03
N ALA A 251 -25.45 -3.66 7.73
CA ALA A 251 -24.08 -3.45 8.20
C ALA A 251 -23.64 -4.53 9.20
N ILE A 252 -24.53 -4.91 10.13
CA ILE A 252 -24.28 -6.01 11.07
C ILE A 252 -24.16 -7.34 10.32
N ALA A 253 -25.06 -7.64 9.39
CA ALA A 253 -25.01 -8.88 8.61
C ALA A 253 -23.74 -8.97 7.77
N ILE A 254 -23.32 -7.86 7.15
CA ILE A 254 -22.02 -7.75 6.46
C ILE A 254 -20.88 -8.01 7.43
N LEU A 255 -20.86 -7.35 8.59
CA LEU A 255 -19.80 -7.53 9.58
C LEU A 255 -19.72 -8.98 10.06
N LEU A 256 -20.86 -9.59 10.39
CA LEU A 256 -20.94 -10.99 10.80
C LEU A 256 -20.51 -11.94 9.69
N THR A 257 -20.88 -11.67 8.43
CA THR A 257 -20.46 -12.47 7.27
C THR A 257 -18.96 -12.36 7.05
N LEU A 258 -18.38 -11.17 7.21
CA LEU A 258 -16.93 -10.95 7.10
C LEU A 258 -16.18 -11.64 8.24
N ILE A 259 -16.73 -11.62 9.46
CA ILE A 259 -16.18 -12.36 10.60
C ILE A 259 -16.25 -13.86 10.34
N ALA A 260 -17.40 -14.38 9.88
CA ALA A 260 -17.58 -15.79 9.55
C ALA A 260 -16.67 -16.25 8.41
N LEU A 261 -16.53 -15.45 7.35
CA LEU A 261 -15.63 -15.72 6.22
C LEU A 261 -14.16 -15.69 6.65
N ALA A 262 -13.80 -14.76 7.52
CA ALA A 262 -12.48 -14.75 8.12
C ALA A 262 -12.27 -16.01 8.98
N GLN A 263 -13.25 -16.42 9.78
CA GLN A 263 -13.17 -17.63 10.61
C GLN A 263 -13.02 -18.91 9.79
N ALA A 264 -13.73 -19.02 8.66
CA ALA A 264 -13.67 -20.16 7.75
C ALA A 264 -12.33 -20.30 6.99
N THR A 265 -11.54 -19.22 6.85
CA THR A 265 -10.31 -19.19 6.02
C THR A 265 -9.01 -19.33 6.81
N HIS A 266 -9.02 -20.15 7.89
CA HIS A 266 -7.89 -20.40 8.80
C HIS A 266 -7.50 -19.21 9.71
N LEU A 267 -8.48 -18.65 10.42
CA LEU A 267 -8.27 -17.59 11.43
C LEU A 267 -7.79 -18.11 12.80
N GLU A 268 -7.51 -19.40 12.97
CA GLU A 268 -6.86 -19.86 14.20
C GLU A 268 -5.55 -19.11 14.44
N GLN A 269 -4.81 -18.77 13.38
CA GLN A 269 -3.52 -18.10 13.53
C GLN A 269 -3.60 -16.67 14.10
N PRO A 270 -4.50 -15.75 13.69
CA PRO A 270 -4.59 -14.41 14.29
C PRO A 270 -5.33 -14.38 15.64
N LEU A 271 -6.36 -15.21 15.84
CA LEU A 271 -7.08 -15.32 17.12
C LEU A 271 -6.20 -15.96 18.21
N ASN A 272 -5.55 -17.09 17.91
CA ASN A 272 -4.58 -17.71 18.84
C ASN A 272 -3.40 -16.78 19.12
N ARG A 273 -3.06 -15.90 18.17
CA ARG A 273 -2.08 -14.84 18.36
C ARG A 273 -2.55 -13.79 19.37
N TRP A 274 -3.79 -13.30 19.28
CA TRP A 274 -4.34 -12.37 20.26
C TRP A 274 -4.38 -12.99 21.66
N GLN A 275 -4.71 -14.29 21.75
CA GLN A 275 -4.67 -15.05 23.00
C GLN A 275 -3.24 -15.28 23.50
N SER A 276 -2.26 -15.57 22.63
CA SER A 276 -0.87 -15.82 23.02
C SER A 276 -0.11 -14.59 23.53
N VAL A 277 -0.69 -13.38 23.45
CA VAL A 277 -0.09 -12.17 24.03
C VAL A 277 -0.27 -12.12 25.55
N SER A 278 -1.27 -12.80 26.11
CA SER A 278 -1.35 -12.90 27.58
C SER A 278 -0.21 -13.74 28.16
N GLU A 279 0.51 -14.53 27.34
CA GLU A 279 1.51 -15.51 27.81
C GLU A 279 2.96 -15.18 27.44
N ARG A 280 3.24 -14.30 26.47
CA ARG A 280 4.62 -14.02 26.01
C ARG A 280 5.04 -12.56 26.22
N THR A 281 5.85 -12.34 27.24
CA THR A 281 6.73 -11.17 27.40
C THR A 281 7.77 -11.13 26.27
N ASP A 282 7.45 -10.40 25.20
CA ASP A 282 8.23 -10.34 23.96
C ASP A 282 9.61 -9.67 24.17
N ALA A 283 10.69 -10.28 23.67
CA ALA A 283 12.08 -9.77 23.80
C ALA A 283 12.29 -8.35 23.21
N ARG A 284 11.41 -7.92 22.31
CA ARG A 284 11.39 -6.56 21.75
C ARG A 284 10.98 -5.50 22.76
N TRP A 285 10.08 -5.84 23.69
CA TRP A 285 9.70 -4.94 24.79
C TRP A 285 10.84 -4.78 25.80
N LEU A 286 11.59 -5.85 26.06
CA LEU A 286 12.83 -5.81 26.85
C LEU A 286 13.89 -4.91 26.19
N ALA A 287 14.12 -5.05 24.88
CA ALA A 287 15.04 -4.18 24.14
C ALA A 287 14.63 -2.69 24.18
N SER A 288 13.31 -2.41 24.09
CA SER A 288 12.82 -1.02 24.20
C SER A 288 12.99 -0.42 25.60
N ARG A 289 12.91 -1.23 26.66
CA ARG A 289 13.18 -0.78 28.03
C ARG A 289 14.66 -0.50 28.26
N VAL A 290 15.56 -1.28 27.65
CA VAL A 290 17.02 -1.05 27.73
C VAL A 290 17.46 0.17 26.93
N ALA A 291 16.73 0.55 25.88
CA ALA A 291 17.04 1.76 25.11
C ALA A 291 16.48 3.07 25.73
N ILE A 292 15.57 2.96 26.69
CA ILE A 292 14.88 4.09 27.36
C ILE A 292 15.33 4.26 28.82
N GLY A 293 16.00 3.25 29.39
CA GLY A 293 16.75 3.36 30.66
C GLY A 293 18.20 3.71 30.42
#